data_AF-A0A820X5S9-F1
#
_entry.id   AF-A0A820X5S9-F1
#
_cell.length_a   1.000
_cell.length_b   1.000
_cell.length_c   1.000
_cell.angle_alpha   90.00
_cell.angle_beta   90.00
_cell.angle_gamma   90.00
#
_symmetry.space_group_name_H-M   'P 1'
#
loop_
_entity.id
_entity.type
_entity.pdbx_description
1 polymer ?
#
loop_
_entity_poly.entity_id
_entity_poly.type
_entity_poly.pdbx_seq_one_letter_code
_entity_poly.pdbx_strand_id
1 'polypeptide(L)'
;MSLSQQSTGRGHGQPGTQAVSSVSSDDSSSVIPKTSDVSISSITDNVQMLTASRKTPMNSGRGRGAHLKQKTVVPDPGATISDLTIGQFKSNDRPTKPNELGKIGNHIKVMVNYFPIVEFPHSGLVYQYDIQIKSKNSFKVLREHRRVLYQCWLNEYCKTYRQLNKYKIVFDNHHIIFTIDQPFPNIDETEITEKIMAPNRFNRQEEYQISIKRVGNAIDLSLLHFLNEFYDTENNSNVNVNDIRIIQQVLSIVLHENCSSNAAYIYNRSFFAQPILKDKHGYWDLGLGKALWRGFYSCLVFANGTHRLLMNLDMSHTIFMKEQSFIDFLCEVMLHSTCGKNHYKYKQNVHKAEMKDVLKFLDQNINGNDYHGEIEFLLNHCKRESSSQQTFLWKRHGRSDVATVEYYFKENYGIPLKRYPTLPTLIMHNKAFVPMELVDVQPIKVKKITDEQRALLCLKSSMIPSDYHQSIMEIRQNSKQQCFEKDSFVKAWNLNVDVNMLQVTARILPMPEIIYTDNFHVNDESIRLSGVWSNTKTQFHRPTNFPSVWALINLSVSLNRKSCEAFYEQLRMVAVDRGINCPEPVLYEEYNVQPDSISQMIVALKEMMEKNND
;
A
#
# COMPACT_ATOMS: atom_id res chain seq x y z
N MET A 1 -40.08 -3.43 -43.02
CA MET A 1 -41.54 -3.23 -43.17
C MET A 1 -42.09 -3.18 -41.75
N SER A 2 -42.70 -2.14 -41.18
CA SER A 2 -43.06 -0.78 -41.56
C SER A 2 -43.57 -0.13 -40.26
N LEU A 3 -43.05 1.07 -39.91
CA LEU A 3 -43.79 2.29 -39.49
C LEU A 3 -44.89 2.17 -38.40
N SER A 4 -45.18 3.10 -37.49
CA SER A 4 -44.63 4.36 -36.93
C SER A 4 -45.79 5.01 -36.14
N GLN A 5 -45.48 6.03 -35.31
CA GLN A 5 -46.36 7.07 -34.70
C GLN A 5 -47.02 6.71 -33.34
N GLN A 6 -46.81 7.39 -32.20
CA GLN A 6 -46.72 8.82 -31.76
C GLN A 6 -48.02 9.65 -31.81
N SER A 7 -48.46 10.12 -30.63
CA SER A 7 -48.86 11.51 -30.30
C SER A 7 -49.22 11.56 -28.79
N THR A 8 -48.49 12.23 -27.89
CA THR A 8 -48.36 13.67 -27.54
C THR A 8 -49.54 14.30 -26.82
N GLY A 9 -49.28 14.86 -25.62
CA GLY A 9 -50.15 15.82 -24.93
C GLY A 9 -49.60 16.25 -23.58
N ARG A 10 -48.79 17.32 -23.55
CA ARG A 10 -48.30 18.03 -22.35
C ARG A 10 -49.36 19.03 -21.85
N GLY A 11 -49.36 19.31 -20.54
CA GLY A 11 -50.01 20.50 -19.95
C GLY A 11 -49.50 20.78 -18.54
N HIS A 12 -48.63 21.79 -18.41
CA HIS A 12 -48.11 22.35 -17.16
C HIS A 12 -49.14 23.28 -16.47
N GLY A 13 -49.07 23.38 -15.13
CA GLY A 13 -49.66 24.50 -14.38
C GLY A 13 -49.71 24.31 -12.86
N GLN A 14 -48.69 24.83 -12.14
CA GLN A 14 -48.73 25.28 -10.74
C GLN A 14 -48.81 26.83 -10.75
N PRO A 15 -48.88 27.61 -9.63
CA PRO A 15 -49.12 27.33 -8.19
C PRO A 15 -50.08 28.35 -7.50
N GLY A 16 -50.34 28.18 -6.19
CA GLY A 16 -50.84 29.24 -5.27
C GLY A 16 -51.15 28.66 -3.88
N THR A 17 -50.29 28.84 -2.86
CA THR A 17 -50.21 29.89 -1.81
C THR A 17 -51.23 29.82 -0.66
N GLN A 18 -50.66 29.65 0.56
CA GLN A 18 -51.08 30.13 1.90
C GLN A 18 -52.37 29.57 2.52
N ALA A 19 -52.60 29.56 3.84
CA ALA A 19 -51.84 29.38 5.09
C ALA A 19 -52.90 29.40 6.24
N VAL A 20 -52.48 29.01 7.46
CA VAL A 20 -53.05 29.36 8.80
C VAL A 20 -54.04 28.39 9.48
N SER A 21 -53.58 27.79 10.60
CA SER A 21 -54.15 27.78 11.99
C SER A 21 -53.64 26.54 12.75
N SER A 22 -52.62 26.58 13.64
CA SER A 22 -52.52 27.06 15.04
C SER A 22 -53.21 26.21 16.13
N VAL A 23 -52.58 26.14 17.32
CA VAL A 23 -52.95 25.51 18.64
C VAL A 23 -52.17 24.20 18.90
N SER A 24 -51.00 24.15 19.54
CA SER A 24 -50.51 24.47 20.91
C SER A 24 -50.52 23.28 21.88
N SER A 25 -49.35 22.89 22.38
CA SER A 25 -49.15 22.36 23.74
C SER A 25 -47.65 22.28 24.08
N ASP A 26 -47.25 23.26 24.89
CA ASP A 26 -46.38 23.23 26.08
C ASP A 26 -44.93 22.72 26.06
N ASP A 27 -44.11 23.66 26.52
CA ASP A 27 -42.70 23.64 26.88
C ASP A 27 -42.36 22.73 28.07
N SER A 28 -41.19 22.11 27.99
CA SER A 28 -40.33 21.92 29.17
C SER A 28 -38.87 22.12 28.77
N SER A 29 -38.30 23.19 29.28
CA SER A 29 -36.95 23.69 29.09
C SER A 29 -35.86 22.82 29.75
N SER A 30 -34.80 22.51 29.00
CA SER A 30 -33.46 22.35 29.59
C SER A 30 -32.41 22.89 28.61
N VAL A 31 -31.73 23.93 29.08
CA VAL A 31 -30.73 24.75 28.39
C VAL A 31 -29.48 23.92 28.04
N ILE A 32 -29.12 23.91 26.76
CA ILE A 32 -27.80 23.43 26.26
C ILE A 32 -27.02 24.69 25.84
N PRO A 33 -25.79 24.92 26.34
CA PRO A 33 -25.00 26.06 25.93
C PRO A 33 -24.48 25.86 24.50
N LYS A 34 -24.69 26.90 23.68
CA LYS A 34 -24.18 27.05 22.31
C LYS A 34 -22.65 26.92 22.30
N THR A 35 -22.13 25.84 21.74
CA THR A 35 -20.75 25.79 21.23
C THR A 35 -20.75 26.33 19.80
N SER A 36 -19.95 27.36 19.58
CA SER A 36 -19.73 28.00 18.29
C SER A 36 -19.29 27.01 17.22
N ASP A 37 -20.07 26.94 16.14
CA ASP A 37 -19.70 26.31 14.88
C ASP A 37 -18.42 26.97 14.33
N VAL A 38 -17.31 26.22 14.33
CA VAL A 38 -16.15 26.55 13.50
C VAL A 38 -16.33 25.78 12.19
N SER A 39 -16.90 26.48 11.20
CA SER A 39 -16.92 26.08 9.80
C SER A 39 -15.50 25.94 9.26
N ILE A 40 -15.02 24.70 9.07
CA ILE A 40 -13.81 24.42 8.29
C ILE A 40 -14.21 24.46 6.81
N SER A 41 -14.28 25.67 6.27
CA SER A 41 -14.33 25.93 4.82
C SER A 41 -13.35 27.05 4.51
N SER A 42 -12.52 26.84 3.48
CA SER A 42 -11.45 27.71 2.95
C SER A 42 -10.08 27.67 3.68
N ILE A 43 -9.35 26.57 3.51
CA ILE A 43 -7.88 26.61 3.38
C ILE A 43 -7.53 25.85 2.09
N THR A 44 -7.92 26.45 0.97
CA THR A 44 -7.38 26.19 -0.35
C THR A 44 -6.99 27.56 -0.86
N ASP A 45 -5.75 27.68 -1.31
CA ASP A 45 -5.07 28.88 -1.82
C ASP A 45 -4.13 29.55 -0.82
N ASN A 46 -2.84 29.58 -1.21
CA ASN A 46 -1.67 30.16 -0.55
C ASN A 46 -0.87 29.27 0.42
N VAL A 47 -0.31 28.17 -0.10
CA VAL A 47 0.98 27.65 0.39
C VAL A 47 2.06 28.06 -0.60
N GLN A 48 2.77 29.15 -0.32
CA GLN A 48 4.03 29.47 -1.00
C GLN A 48 5.09 28.46 -0.54
N MET A 49 5.48 27.60 -1.47
CA MET A 49 6.53 26.59 -1.34
C MET A 49 7.90 27.25 -1.19
N LEU A 50 8.52 27.13 -0.01
CA LEU A 50 9.95 27.36 0.17
C LEU A 50 10.68 26.03 -0.01
N THR A 51 11.29 25.86 -1.19
CA THR A 51 12.13 24.70 -1.54
C THR A 51 13.53 24.86 -0.96
N ALA A 52 13.95 23.98 -0.06
CA ALA A 52 15.35 23.77 0.27
C ALA A 52 15.79 22.38 -0.21
N SER A 53 16.56 22.35 -1.30
CA SER A 53 17.13 21.15 -1.91
C SER A 53 18.19 20.55 -0.98
N ARG A 54 17.92 19.40 -0.36
CA ARG A 54 18.91 18.62 0.39
C ARG A 54 19.31 17.39 -0.41
N LYS A 55 20.55 17.37 -0.91
CA LYS A 55 21.22 16.16 -1.39
C LYS A 55 21.69 15.35 -0.17
N THR A 56 21.07 14.21 0.09
CA THR A 56 21.62 13.19 1.00
C THR A 56 22.36 12.11 0.21
N PRO A 57 23.54 11.62 0.67
CA PRO A 57 24.23 10.53 0.00
C PRO A 57 23.44 9.22 0.13
N MET A 58 23.36 8.49 -0.99
CA MET A 58 22.81 7.14 -1.04
C MET A 58 23.76 6.16 -0.36
N ASN A 59 23.25 5.34 0.57
CA ASN A 59 23.90 4.10 0.96
C ASN A 59 23.00 2.92 0.59
N SER A 60 23.51 2.09 -0.30
CA SER A 60 22.95 0.81 -0.76
C SER A 60 23.38 -0.31 0.20
N GLY A 61 22.42 -0.97 0.85
CA GLY A 61 22.68 -2.14 1.69
C GLY A 61 21.58 -3.19 1.54
N ARG A 62 21.93 -4.33 0.95
CA ARG A 62 21.11 -5.55 0.90
C ARG A 62 21.22 -6.30 2.24
N GLY A 63 20.08 -6.78 2.75
CA GLY A 63 19.98 -8.13 3.33
C GLY A 63 20.14 -8.31 4.85
N ARG A 64 19.12 -8.98 5.40
CA ARG A 64 19.12 -9.93 6.54
C ARG A 64 19.23 -9.37 7.97
N GLY A 65 18.48 -10.04 8.86
CA GLY A 65 18.20 -9.68 10.24
C GLY A 65 19.37 -9.07 11.01
N ALA A 66 19.18 -7.82 11.41
CA ALA A 66 20.04 -7.20 12.40
C ALA A 66 19.44 -7.50 13.78
N HIS A 67 20.13 -8.35 14.55
CA HIS A 67 20.18 -8.14 15.98
C HIS A 67 20.62 -6.69 16.19
N LEU A 68 19.71 -5.85 16.67
CA LEU A 68 20.03 -4.55 17.23
C LEU A 68 21.02 -4.80 18.37
N LYS A 69 22.32 -4.60 18.11
CA LYS A 69 23.27 -4.37 19.19
C LYS A 69 22.76 -3.14 19.92
N GLN A 70 22.27 -3.33 21.15
CA GLN A 70 21.96 -2.25 22.08
C GLN A 70 23.17 -1.32 22.10
N LYS A 71 23.01 -0.11 21.56
CA LYS A 71 23.88 0.99 21.96
C LYS A 71 23.62 1.18 23.44
N THR A 72 24.64 0.94 24.26
CA THR A 72 24.66 1.35 25.66
C THR A 72 24.40 2.85 25.71
N VAL A 73 23.16 3.21 26.02
CA VAL A 73 22.80 4.56 26.42
C VAL A 73 23.51 4.79 27.74
N VAL A 74 24.40 5.77 27.81
CA VAL A 74 24.96 6.24 29.08
C VAL A 74 23.75 6.72 29.90
N PRO A 75 23.48 6.14 31.09
CA PRO A 75 22.33 6.55 31.88
C PRO A 75 22.49 8.02 32.27
N ASP A 76 21.43 8.80 32.11
CA ASP A 76 21.31 10.11 32.72
C ASP A 76 21.38 9.93 34.26
N PRO A 77 22.34 10.55 34.97
CA PRO A 77 22.51 10.37 36.41
C PRO A 77 21.29 10.81 37.23
N GLY A 78 20.32 11.51 36.65
CA GLY A 78 19.07 11.92 37.30
C GLY A 78 17.89 10.94 37.17
N ALA A 79 18.00 9.87 36.39
CA ALA A 79 16.90 8.94 36.12
C ALA A 79 17.27 7.50 36.50
N THR A 80 17.55 7.26 37.78
CA THR A 80 17.59 5.90 38.33
C THR A 80 16.15 5.41 38.46
N ILE A 81 15.62 4.75 37.42
CA ILE A 81 14.45 3.89 37.59
C ILE A 81 14.94 2.65 38.34
N SER A 82 14.96 2.72 39.66
CA SER A 82 15.71 1.80 40.52
C SER A 82 15.03 0.47 40.81
N ASP A 83 13.92 0.08 40.18
CA ASP A 83 13.22 -1.18 40.53
C ASP A 83 12.50 -1.87 39.36
N LEU A 84 13.01 -1.78 38.13
CA LEU A 84 12.56 -2.67 37.07
C LEU A 84 13.36 -3.97 37.09
N THR A 85 12.85 -4.97 37.82
CA THR A 85 13.36 -6.34 37.72
C THR A 85 13.26 -6.81 36.28
N ILE A 86 14.38 -7.08 35.62
CA ILE A 86 14.39 -7.73 34.30
C ILE A 86 13.76 -9.11 34.50
N GLY A 87 12.52 -9.27 34.03
CA GLY A 87 11.85 -10.56 34.05
C GLY A 87 12.70 -11.59 33.29
N GLN A 88 13.29 -12.54 34.01
CA GLN A 88 13.98 -13.67 33.41
C GLN A 88 12.93 -14.65 32.87
N PHE A 89 12.54 -14.48 31.61
CA PHE A 89 11.75 -15.49 30.91
C PHE A 89 12.67 -16.69 30.64
N LYS A 90 12.48 -17.79 31.37
CA LYS A 90 13.29 -19.02 31.27
C LYS A 90 12.99 -19.85 30.02
N SER A 91 12.01 -19.50 29.21
CA SER A 91 11.66 -20.24 27.99
C SER A 91 11.38 -19.31 26.82
N ASN A 92 11.53 -19.84 25.60
CA ASN A 92 11.03 -19.22 24.38
C ASN A 92 9.49 -19.26 24.29
N ASP A 93 8.82 -19.81 25.30
CA ASP A 93 7.37 -19.95 25.31
C ASP A 93 6.73 -18.61 25.63
N ARG A 94 5.78 -18.21 24.79
CA ARG A 94 4.99 -17.03 25.06
C ARG A 94 4.05 -17.34 26.22
N PRO A 95 3.92 -16.44 27.22
CA PRO A 95 2.98 -16.65 28.31
C PRO A 95 1.57 -16.84 27.76
N THR A 96 0.85 -17.83 28.29
CA THR A 96 -0.55 -18.06 27.95
C THR A 96 -1.40 -16.88 28.42
N LYS A 97 -2.47 -16.59 27.69
CA LYS A 97 -3.44 -15.58 28.12
C LYS A 97 -4.06 -16.04 29.45
N PRO A 98 -4.04 -15.22 30.51
CA PRO A 98 -4.73 -15.55 31.75
C PRO A 98 -6.22 -15.80 31.50
N ASN A 99 -6.80 -16.74 32.24
CA ASN A 99 -8.23 -17.08 32.14
C ASN A 99 -9.14 -15.90 32.51
N GLU A 100 -8.66 -15.00 33.38
CA GLU A 100 -9.41 -13.82 33.79
C GLU A 100 -9.32 -12.70 32.75
N LEU A 101 -10.48 -12.22 32.31
CA LEU A 101 -10.59 -11.05 31.45
C LEU A 101 -10.41 -9.76 32.27
N GLY A 102 -9.77 -8.75 31.68
CA GLY A 102 -9.65 -7.44 32.30
C GLY A 102 -11.03 -6.79 32.53
N LYS A 103 -11.21 -6.18 33.71
CA LYS A 103 -12.49 -5.60 34.16
C LYS A 103 -12.49 -4.06 34.26
N ILE A 104 -11.31 -3.44 34.21
CA ILE A 104 -11.14 -1.99 34.38
C ILE A 104 -11.56 -1.22 33.12
N GLY A 105 -12.21 -0.07 33.29
CA GLY A 105 -12.55 0.88 32.23
C GLY A 105 -14.03 0.87 31.85
N ASN A 106 -14.49 1.98 31.25
CA ASN A 106 -15.87 2.14 30.82
C ASN A 106 -16.13 1.35 29.54
N HIS A 107 -17.27 0.66 29.47
CA HIS A 107 -17.62 -0.14 28.30
C HIS A 107 -18.08 0.74 27.14
N ILE A 108 -17.63 0.39 25.93
CA ILE A 108 -18.07 1.03 24.68
C ILE A 108 -18.27 -0.05 23.61
N LYS A 109 -19.32 0.09 22.80
CA LYS A 109 -19.52 -0.77 21.63
C LYS A 109 -18.72 -0.23 20.46
N VAL A 110 -17.90 -1.07 19.85
CA VAL A 110 -17.12 -0.73 18.66
C VAL A 110 -17.32 -1.78 17.59
N MET A 111 -17.29 -1.36 16.33
CA MET A 111 -17.21 -2.27 15.20
C MET A 111 -15.73 -2.48 14.87
N VAL A 112 -15.37 -3.72 14.58
CA VAL A 112 -14.05 -4.07 14.06
C VAL A 112 -14.21 -4.58 12.63
N ASN A 113 -13.18 -4.40 11.81
CA ASN A 113 -13.14 -4.80 10.40
C ASN A 113 -13.00 -6.32 10.19
N TYR A 114 -13.55 -7.10 11.11
CA TYR A 114 -13.60 -8.56 11.07
C TYR A 114 -15.05 -9.00 10.80
N PHE A 115 -15.21 -9.97 9.91
CA PHE A 115 -16.49 -10.55 9.54
C PHE A 115 -16.50 -12.01 10.00
N PRO A 116 -17.41 -12.42 10.90
CA PRO A 116 -17.49 -13.81 11.35
C PRO A 116 -17.79 -14.77 10.19
N ILE A 117 -17.12 -15.91 10.18
CA ILE A 117 -17.55 -17.06 9.37
C ILE A 117 -18.57 -17.82 10.21
N VAL A 118 -19.83 -17.79 9.77
CA VAL A 118 -20.97 -18.36 10.50
C VAL A 118 -21.29 -19.79 10.08
N GLU A 119 -20.91 -20.19 8.87
CA GLU A 119 -20.99 -21.57 8.38
C GLU A 119 -19.70 -21.95 7.65
N PHE A 120 -19.28 -23.19 7.82
CA PHE A 120 -18.12 -23.80 7.18
C PHE A 120 -18.37 -25.30 6.99
N PRO A 121 -17.60 -25.99 6.11
CA PRO A 121 -17.86 -27.40 5.84
C PRO A 121 -17.52 -28.26 7.05
N HIS A 122 -18.43 -29.19 7.39
CA HIS A 122 -18.31 -30.09 8.54
C HIS A 122 -18.10 -31.56 8.13
N SER A 123 -18.13 -31.84 6.84
CA SER A 123 -17.96 -33.16 6.26
C SER A 123 -17.39 -33.01 4.85
N GLY A 124 -16.69 -34.03 4.38
CA GLY A 124 -16.12 -34.05 3.03
C GLY A 124 -14.62 -34.26 3.06
N LEU A 125 -14.09 -34.66 1.91
CA LEU A 125 -12.68 -34.98 1.76
C LEU A 125 -11.99 -33.89 0.93
N VAL A 126 -10.92 -33.33 1.49
CA VAL A 126 -10.02 -32.44 0.78
C VAL A 126 -8.87 -33.24 0.19
N TYR A 127 -8.61 -33.04 -1.09
CA TYR A 127 -7.50 -33.66 -1.81
C TYR A 127 -6.50 -32.58 -2.21
N GLN A 128 -5.22 -32.82 -1.92
CA GLN A 128 -4.12 -31.92 -2.25
C GLN A 128 -3.36 -32.42 -3.48
N TYR A 129 -2.96 -31.49 -4.35
CA TYR A 129 -2.21 -31.77 -5.56
C TYR A 129 -1.05 -30.79 -5.75
N ASP A 130 0.10 -31.29 -6.21
CA ASP A 130 1.18 -30.47 -6.78
C ASP A 130 0.85 -30.16 -8.25
N ILE A 131 0.90 -28.88 -8.64
CA ILE A 131 0.75 -28.44 -10.03
C ILE A 131 2.05 -27.83 -10.55
N GLN A 132 2.50 -28.34 -11.69
CA GLN A 132 3.63 -27.81 -12.43
C GLN A 132 3.18 -27.30 -13.79
N ILE A 133 3.56 -26.06 -14.11
CA ILE A 133 3.24 -25.41 -15.38
C ILE A 133 4.55 -25.12 -16.10
N LYS A 134 4.74 -25.71 -17.29
CA LYS A 134 5.94 -25.55 -18.12
C LYS A 134 5.55 -24.97 -19.48
N SER A 135 6.29 -23.95 -19.92
CA SER A 135 6.18 -23.42 -21.30
C SER A 135 6.94 -24.35 -22.25
N LYS A 136 6.37 -24.59 -23.44
CA LYS A 136 7.05 -25.34 -24.51
C LYS A 136 8.37 -24.69 -24.92
N ASN A 137 8.41 -23.35 -24.95
CA ASN A 137 9.60 -22.58 -25.28
C ASN A 137 10.63 -22.50 -24.13
N SER A 138 10.43 -23.27 -23.05
CA SER A 138 11.32 -23.34 -21.89
C SER A 138 11.52 -22.00 -21.16
N PHE A 139 10.62 -21.04 -21.34
CA PHE A 139 10.63 -19.82 -20.55
C PHE A 139 10.13 -20.08 -19.12
N LYS A 140 10.76 -19.44 -18.14
CA LYS A 140 10.29 -19.47 -16.76
C LYS A 140 8.91 -18.80 -16.67
N VAL A 141 7.89 -19.56 -16.31
CA VAL A 141 6.55 -19.04 -16.05
C VAL A 141 6.58 -18.21 -14.75
N LEU A 142 6.34 -16.92 -14.88
CA LEU A 142 6.28 -15.97 -13.76
C LEU A 142 5.09 -16.27 -12.85
N ARG A 143 5.20 -15.95 -11.55
CA ARG A 143 4.20 -16.32 -10.54
C ARG A 143 2.85 -15.68 -10.83
N GLU A 144 2.86 -14.41 -11.18
CA GLU A 144 1.71 -13.59 -11.57
C GLU A 144 0.95 -14.18 -12.76
N HIS A 145 1.64 -14.83 -13.70
CA HIS A 145 1.03 -15.40 -14.89
C HIS A 145 0.43 -16.79 -14.66
N ARG A 146 0.86 -17.52 -13.61
CA ARG A 146 0.36 -18.87 -13.31
C ARG A 146 -1.15 -18.91 -13.11
N ARG A 147 -1.75 -17.87 -12.51
CA ARG A 147 -3.20 -17.80 -12.29
C ARG A 147 -3.97 -17.78 -13.61
N VAL A 148 -3.50 -17.02 -14.59
CA VAL A 148 -4.11 -16.95 -15.93
C VAL A 148 -4.07 -18.33 -16.60
N LEU A 149 -2.91 -18.98 -16.58
CA LEU A 149 -2.75 -20.32 -17.16
C LEU A 149 -3.62 -21.37 -16.45
N TYR A 150 -3.69 -21.31 -15.12
CA TYR A 150 -4.57 -22.15 -14.32
C TYR A 150 -6.05 -21.95 -14.69
N GLN A 151 -6.51 -20.71 -14.89
CA GLN A 151 -7.89 -20.45 -15.29
C GLN A 151 -8.20 -20.97 -16.70
N CYS A 152 -7.29 -20.78 -17.65
CA CYS A 152 -7.43 -21.34 -19.00
C CYS A 152 -7.57 -22.87 -18.92
N TRP A 153 -6.67 -23.51 -18.19
CA TRP A 153 -6.71 -24.95 -17.97
C TRP A 153 -7.99 -25.42 -17.28
N LEU A 154 -8.36 -24.82 -16.16
CA LEU A 154 -9.53 -25.21 -15.38
C LEU A 154 -10.80 -25.15 -16.24
N ASN A 155 -10.94 -24.10 -17.04
CA ASN A 155 -12.09 -23.95 -17.94
C ASN A 155 -12.13 -25.03 -19.02
N GLU A 156 -11.01 -25.37 -19.65
CA GLU A 156 -10.96 -26.46 -20.65
C GLU A 156 -11.15 -27.83 -19.99
N TYR A 157 -10.49 -28.08 -18.86
CA TYR A 157 -10.57 -29.33 -18.14
C TYR A 157 -11.99 -29.63 -17.66
N CYS A 158 -12.71 -28.64 -17.12
CA CYS A 158 -14.12 -28.81 -16.73
C CYS A 158 -15.09 -28.90 -17.92
N LYS A 159 -14.71 -28.44 -19.14
CA LYS A 159 -15.51 -28.72 -20.35
C LYS A 159 -15.42 -30.18 -20.76
N THR A 160 -14.23 -30.77 -20.63
CA THR A 160 -13.97 -32.20 -20.91
C THR A 160 -14.60 -33.09 -19.84
N TYR A 161 -14.39 -32.77 -18.57
CA TYR A 161 -14.90 -33.52 -17.43
C TYR A 161 -16.08 -32.77 -16.78
N ARG A 162 -17.24 -32.78 -17.45
CA ARG A 162 -18.44 -32.01 -17.07
C ARG A 162 -19.01 -32.35 -15.68
N GLN A 163 -18.68 -33.51 -15.14
CA GLN A 163 -19.05 -33.90 -13.78
C GLN A 163 -18.32 -33.07 -12.71
N LEU A 164 -17.17 -32.47 -13.05
CA LEU A 164 -16.41 -31.66 -12.12
C LEU A 164 -17.02 -30.26 -12.00
N ASN A 165 -17.30 -29.87 -10.77
CA ASN A 165 -17.64 -28.49 -10.47
C ASN A 165 -16.35 -27.67 -10.34
N LYS A 166 -16.08 -26.77 -11.29
CA LYS A 166 -14.90 -25.88 -11.25
C LYS A 166 -14.77 -25.08 -9.96
N TYR A 167 -15.90 -24.78 -9.29
CA TYR A 167 -15.91 -24.02 -8.04
C TYR A 167 -15.49 -24.86 -6.81
N LYS A 168 -15.34 -26.17 -6.96
CA LYS A 168 -14.78 -27.08 -5.97
C LYS A 168 -13.27 -27.30 -6.14
N ILE A 169 -12.63 -26.55 -7.03
CA ILE A 169 -11.20 -26.63 -7.34
C ILE A 169 -10.59 -25.26 -7.08
N VAL A 170 -9.54 -25.17 -6.26
CA VAL A 170 -8.92 -23.89 -5.87
C VAL A 170 -7.39 -23.94 -5.96
N PHE A 171 -6.74 -22.81 -6.18
CA PHE A 171 -5.32 -22.73 -6.49
C PHE A 171 -4.58 -21.66 -5.66
N ASP A 172 -3.40 -22.01 -5.12
CA ASP A 172 -2.60 -21.15 -4.22
C ASP A 172 -1.81 -20.02 -4.92
N ASN A 173 -1.99 -19.81 -6.23
CA ASN A 173 -1.14 -18.95 -7.09
C ASN A 173 0.29 -19.44 -7.30
N HIS A 174 0.63 -20.65 -6.88
CA HIS A 174 1.99 -21.16 -6.99
C HIS A 174 2.05 -22.59 -7.51
N HIS A 175 1.84 -23.59 -6.66
CA HIS A 175 2.14 -24.99 -6.95
C HIS A 175 1.16 -25.96 -6.29
N ILE A 176 0.12 -25.48 -5.62
CA ILE A 176 -0.82 -26.34 -4.91
C ILE A 176 -2.24 -26.09 -5.40
N ILE A 177 -2.91 -27.17 -5.79
CA ILE A 177 -4.35 -27.21 -6.04
C ILE A 177 -5.02 -28.05 -4.96
N PHE A 178 -6.20 -27.63 -4.55
CA PHE A 178 -7.09 -28.44 -3.71
C PHE A 178 -8.41 -28.71 -4.42
N THR A 179 -8.95 -29.90 -4.16
CA THR A 179 -10.34 -30.22 -4.48
C THR A 179 -11.09 -30.67 -3.24
N ILE A 180 -12.42 -30.49 -3.22
CA ILE A 180 -13.30 -30.98 -2.16
C ILE A 180 -14.30 -32.01 -2.71
N ASP A 181 -14.56 -33.06 -1.92
CA ASP A 181 -15.47 -34.20 -2.13
C ASP A 181 -15.09 -35.14 -3.27
N GLN A 182 -14.51 -34.63 -4.36
CA GLN A 182 -14.18 -35.41 -5.55
C GLN A 182 -12.70 -35.20 -5.93
N PRO A 183 -11.91 -36.28 -6.03
CA PRO A 183 -10.57 -36.19 -6.60
C PRO A 183 -10.65 -35.97 -8.11
N PHE A 184 -9.55 -35.55 -8.73
CA PHE A 184 -9.46 -35.54 -10.19
C PHE A 184 -9.61 -36.95 -10.78
N PRO A 185 -10.33 -37.10 -11.91
CA PRO A 185 -10.44 -38.38 -12.62
C PRO A 185 -9.06 -38.93 -13.02
N ASN A 186 -8.88 -40.25 -12.91
CA ASN A 186 -7.70 -40.99 -13.38
C ASN A 186 -6.36 -40.60 -12.71
N ILE A 187 -6.37 -39.93 -11.56
CA ILE A 187 -5.12 -39.51 -10.88
C ILE A 187 -4.45 -40.61 -10.05
N ASP A 188 -5.15 -41.72 -9.80
CA ASP A 188 -4.67 -42.79 -8.93
C ASP A 188 -3.55 -43.66 -9.56
N GLU A 189 -3.22 -43.46 -10.85
CA GLU A 189 -2.26 -44.33 -11.58
C GLU A 189 -0.95 -43.67 -12.04
N THR A 190 -0.86 -42.36 -12.26
CA THR A 190 0.39 -41.59 -12.48
C THR A 190 -0.04 -40.18 -12.92
N GLU A 191 0.60 -39.15 -12.37
CA GLU A 191 0.51 -37.72 -12.75
C GLU A 191 -0.32 -37.39 -14.02
N ILE A 192 -1.39 -36.59 -13.86
CA ILE A 192 -2.16 -36.06 -14.99
C ILE A 192 -1.28 -35.06 -15.74
N THR A 193 -1.06 -35.29 -17.03
CA THR A 193 -0.34 -34.36 -17.91
C THR A 193 -1.24 -33.91 -19.05
N GLU A 194 -1.54 -32.62 -19.09
CA GLU A 194 -2.38 -31.99 -20.11
C GLU A 194 -1.61 -30.90 -20.84
N LYS A 195 -1.95 -30.68 -22.10
CA LYS A 195 -1.43 -29.56 -22.90
C LYS A 195 -2.54 -28.58 -23.17
N ILE A 196 -2.28 -27.30 -22.91
CA ILE A 196 -3.23 -26.22 -23.17
C ILE A 196 -2.60 -25.18 -24.09
N MET A 197 -3.45 -24.56 -24.90
CA MET A 197 -3.12 -23.31 -25.56
C MET A 197 -3.64 -22.17 -24.69
N ALA A 198 -2.75 -21.28 -24.27
CA ALA A 198 -3.11 -20.12 -23.48
C ALA A 198 -2.32 -18.89 -23.93
N PRO A 199 -2.85 -17.68 -23.70
CA PRO A 199 -2.06 -16.47 -23.91
C PRO A 199 -0.87 -16.50 -22.95
N ASN A 200 0.33 -16.33 -23.49
CA ASN A 200 1.49 -15.99 -22.69
C ASN A 200 1.35 -14.55 -22.17
N ARG A 201 2.35 -14.05 -21.41
CA ARG A 201 2.34 -12.67 -20.89
C ARG A 201 2.23 -11.59 -21.97
N PHE A 202 2.48 -11.95 -23.24
CA PHE A 202 2.38 -11.06 -24.40
C PHE A 202 1.04 -11.20 -25.13
N ASN A 203 0.07 -11.87 -24.51
CA ASN A 203 -1.23 -12.20 -25.10
C ASN A 203 -1.14 -13.06 -26.38
N ARG A 204 0.01 -13.68 -26.65
CA ARG A 204 0.23 -14.58 -27.79
C ARG A 204 -0.08 -16.01 -27.36
N GLN A 205 -0.77 -16.74 -28.23
CA GLN A 205 -1.07 -18.14 -27.96
C GLN A 205 0.22 -18.98 -27.92
N GLU A 206 0.43 -19.65 -26.80
CA GLU A 206 1.57 -20.54 -26.57
C GLU A 206 1.07 -21.84 -25.94
N GLU A 207 1.75 -22.94 -26.27
CA GLU A 207 1.48 -24.24 -25.68
C GLU A 207 2.15 -24.35 -24.30
N TYR A 208 1.35 -24.69 -23.30
CA TYR A 208 1.81 -24.98 -21.95
C TYR A 208 1.48 -26.43 -21.58
N GLN A 209 2.42 -27.09 -20.92
CA GLN A 209 2.21 -28.39 -20.30
C GLN A 209 1.89 -28.20 -18.82
N ILE A 210 0.77 -28.79 -18.39
CA ILE A 210 0.29 -28.78 -17.02
C ILE A 210 0.34 -30.21 -16.49
N SER A 211 1.07 -30.36 -15.40
CA SER A 211 1.34 -31.62 -14.72
C SER A 211 0.72 -31.54 -13.32
N ILE A 212 -0.15 -32.48 -12.97
CA ILE A 212 -0.87 -32.51 -11.68
C ILE A 212 -0.68 -33.86 -11.02
N LYS A 213 -0.17 -33.85 -9.79
CA LYS A 213 0.10 -35.07 -9.02
C LYS A 213 -0.51 -34.98 -7.63
N ARG A 214 -1.23 -36.02 -7.20
CA ARG A 214 -1.79 -36.09 -5.84
C ARG A 214 -0.66 -36.14 -4.81
N VAL A 215 -0.83 -35.38 -3.72
CA VAL A 215 0.10 -35.30 -2.60
C VAL A 215 -0.62 -35.71 -1.32
N GLY A 216 -0.15 -36.78 -0.71
CA GLY A 216 -0.70 -37.28 0.56
C GLY A 216 -2.10 -37.92 0.43
N ASN A 217 -2.63 -38.28 1.59
CA ASN A 217 -3.96 -38.86 1.72
C ASN A 217 -5.04 -37.77 1.69
N ALA A 218 -6.29 -38.18 1.46
CA ALA A 218 -7.41 -37.27 1.61
C ALA A 218 -7.56 -36.83 3.08
N ILE A 219 -7.91 -35.57 3.31
CA ILE A 219 -8.08 -34.98 4.63
C ILE A 219 -9.57 -34.80 4.90
N ASP A 220 -10.06 -35.31 6.02
CA ASP A 220 -11.47 -35.18 6.42
C ASP A 220 -11.74 -33.83 7.09
N LEU A 221 -12.76 -33.13 6.60
CA LEU A 221 -13.23 -31.86 7.15
C LEU A 221 -14.03 -31.99 8.44
N SER A 222 -14.36 -33.21 8.88
CA SER A 222 -14.96 -33.45 10.19
C SER A 222 -14.13 -32.87 11.35
N LEU A 223 -12.83 -32.62 11.14
CA LEU A 223 -11.95 -31.88 12.05
C LEU A 223 -12.45 -30.47 12.43
N LEU A 224 -13.33 -29.86 11.63
CA LEU A 224 -13.90 -28.54 11.91
C LEU A 224 -15.12 -28.59 12.87
N HIS A 225 -15.72 -29.77 13.12
CA HIS A 225 -16.87 -29.90 14.04
C HIS A 225 -16.57 -29.44 15.46
N PHE A 226 -15.35 -29.71 15.93
CA PHE A 226 -14.93 -29.38 17.27
C PHE A 226 -13.93 -28.24 17.18
N LEU A 227 -14.41 -27.01 16.93
CA LEU A 227 -13.55 -25.84 16.80
C LEU A 227 -12.53 -25.74 17.94
N ASN A 228 -12.95 -25.98 19.19
CA ASN A 228 -12.02 -26.02 20.33
C ASN A 228 -10.85 -26.99 20.09
N GLU A 229 -11.11 -28.21 19.60
CA GLU A 229 -10.07 -29.20 19.26
C GLU A 229 -9.24 -28.79 18.04
N PHE A 230 -9.84 -28.10 17.07
CA PHE A 230 -9.15 -27.52 15.91
C PHE A 230 -8.15 -26.41 16.31
N TYR A 231 -8.43 -25.69 17.42
CA TYR A 231 -7.56 -24.65 17.95
C TYR A 231 -6.54 -25.17 18.98
N ASP A 232 -6.89 -26.19 19.77
CA ASP A 232 -6.06 -26.75 20.84
C ASP A 232 -5.14 -27.89 20.35
N THR A 233 -4.31 -27.59 19.35
CA THR A 233 -3.46 -28.57 18.66
C THR A 233 -2.36 -29.21 19.52
N GLU A 234 -1.96 -28.57 20.62
CA GLU A 234 -0.87 -29.05 21.48
C GLU A 234 -1.32 -30.13 22.48
N ASN A 235 -2.61 -30.19 22.81
CA ASN A 235 -3.14 -31.08 23.84
C ASN A 235 -3.88 -32.31 23.29
N ASN A 236 -4.15 -32.36 21.98
CA ASN A 236 -4.96 -33.41 21.38
C ASN A 236 -4.11 -34.37 20.53
N SER A 237 -3.81 -35.54 21.10
CA SER A 237 -2.99 -36.59 20.45
C SER A 237 -3.66 -37.27 19.25
N ASN A 238 -4.96 -37.07 19.06
CA ASN A 238 -5.75 -37.73 18.01
C ASN A 238 -5.83 -36.94 16.69
N VAL A 239 -5.33 -35.69 16.65
CA VAL A 239 -5.42 -34.85 15.45
C VAL A 239 -4.03 -34.53 14.89
N ASN A 240 -3.82 -34.84 13.62
CA ASN A 240 -2.59 -34.51 12.92
C ASN A 240 -2.49 -32.99 12.69
N VAL A 241 -1.53 -32.34 13.35
CA VAL A 241 -1.27 -30.90 13.25
C VAL A 241 -1.07 -30.44 11.80
N ASN A 242 -0.50 -31.27 10.93
CA ASN A 242 -0.32 -30.93 9.52
C ASN A 242 -1.66 -30.83 8.78
N ASP A 243 -2.62 -31.70 9.09
CA ASP A 243 -3.93 -31.71 8.44
C ASP A 243 -4.72 -30.45 8.83
N ILE A 244 -4.65 -30.03 10.11
CA ILE A 244 -5.20 -28.75 10.56
C ILE A 244 -4.59 -27.59 9.76
N ARG A 245 -3.26 -27.53 9.61
CA ARG A 245 -2.59 -26.46 8.86
C ARG A 245 -3.01 -26.44 7.39
N ILE A 246 -3.21 -27.60 6.78
CA ILE A 246 -3.70 -27.72 5.40
C ILE A 246 -5.15 -27.24 5.31
N ILE A 247 -6.01 -27.60 6.27
CA ILE A 247 -7.39 -27.09 6.34
C ILE A 247 -7.41 -25.57 6.49
N GLN A 248 -6.58 -25.02 7.38
CA GLN A 248 -6.45 -23.57 7.54
C GLN A 248 -6.03 -22.89 6.22
N GLN A 249 -5.09 -23.50 5.50
CA GLN A 249 -4.63 -23.03 4.22
C GLN A 249 -5.73 -23.10 3.15
N VAL A 250 -6.44 -24.23 3.02
CA VAL A 250 -7.46 -24.40 1.98
C VAL A 250 -8.63 -23.45 2.20
N LEU A 251 -9.11 -23.28 3.44
CA LEU A 251 -10.15 -22.30 3.77
C LEU A 251 -9.71 -20.88 3.36
N SER A 252 -8.45 -20.54 3.66
CA SER A 252 -7.89 -19.27 3.22
C SER A 252 -7.80 -19.19 1.69
N ILE A 253 -7.49 -20.24 0.94
CA ILE A 253 -7.42 -20.16 -0.53
C ILE A 253 -8.83 -19.97 -1.11
N VAL A 254 -9.81 -20.75 -0.64
CA VAL A 254 -11.20 -20.70 -1.10
C VAL A 254 -11.79 -19.30 -0.99
N LEU A 255 -11.65 -18.67 0.19
CA LEU A 255 -12.18 -17.33 0.46
C LEU A 255 -11.54 -16.22 -0.40
N HIS A 256 -10.40 -16.52 -1.05
CA HIS A 256 -9.69 -15.58 -1.91
C HIS A 256 -9.62 -16.02 -3.38
N GLU A 257 -10.24 -17.13 -3.76
CA GLU A 257 -10.12 -17.70 -5.12
C GLU A 257 -10.72 -16.76 -6.17
N ASN A 258 -11.90 -16.19 -5.89
CA ASN A 258 -12.56 -15.23 -6.78
C ASN A 258 -11.79 -13.91 -6.87
N CYS A 259 -11.38 -13.31 -5.75
CA CYS A 259 -10.66 -12.04 -5.82
C CYS A 259 -9.26 -12.18 -6.43
N SER A 260 -8.57 -13.29 -6.17
CA SER A 260 -7.29 -13.60 -6.83
C SER A 260 -7.47 -13.71 -8.34
N SER A 261 -8.59 -14.28 -8.78
CA SER A 261 -8.93 -14.45 -10.19
C SER A 261 -9.26 -13.13 -10.91
N ASN A 262 -9.64 -12.09 -10.17
CA ASN A 262 -10.02 -10.77 -10.72
C ASN A 262 -8.97 -9.67 -10.44
N ALA A 263 -7.93 -9.97 -9.66
CA ALA A 263 -6.88 -9.00 -9.33
C ALA A 263 -5.90 -8.82 -10.50
N ALA A 264 -5.55 -7.57 -10.80
CA ALA A 264 -4.47 -7.24 -11.72
C ALA A 264 -3.10 -7.45 -11.06
N TYR A 265 -3.01 -7.23 -9.76
CA TYR A 265 -1.80 -7.46 -8.99
C TYR A 265 -2.13 -7.97 -7.58
N ILE A 266 -1.36 -8.97 -7.14
CA ILE A 266 -1.50 -9.56 -5.80
C ILE A 266 -0.15 -9.44 -5.09
N TYR A 267 -0.17 -8.90 -3.87
CA TYR A 267 1.01 -8.85 -3.02
C TYR A 267 0.66 -9.30 -1.61
N ASN A 268 1.24 -10.43 -1.21
CA ASN A 268 0.88 -11.13 0.03
C ASN A 268 -0.62 -11.42 0.06
N ARG A 269 -1.36 -10.69 0.89
CA ARG A 269 -2.81 -10.82 1.13
C ARG A 269 -3.58 -9.58 0.65
N SER A 270 -2.92 -8.73 -0.14
CA SER A 270 -3.53 -7.54 -0.74
C SER A 270 -3.76 -7.75 -2.22
N PHE A 271 -4.95 -7.34 -2.67
CA PHE A 271 -5.46 -7.51 -4.02
C PHE A 271 -5.73 -6.13 -4.62
N PHE A 272 -5.16 -5.89 -5.80
CA PHE A 272 -5.28 -4.61 -6.51
C PHE A 272 -5.87 -4.87 -7.88
N ALA A 273 -6.96 -4.16 -8.19
CA ALA A 273 -7.51 -4.11 -9.53
C ALA A 273 -6.88 -2.93 -10.28
N GLN A 274 -6.76 -3.07 -11.60
CA GLN A 274 -6.37 -1.94 -12.43
C GLN A 274 -7.47 -0.87 -12.36
N PRO A 275 -7.14 0.36 -11.96
CA PRO A 275 -8.13 1.40 -11.82
C PRO A 275 -8.73 1.77 -13.19
N ILE A 276 -10.05 1.95 -13.21
CA ILE A 276 -10.77 2.38 -14.40
C ILE A 276 -10.93 3.90 -14.31
N LEU A 277 -10.85 4.63 -15.43
CA LEU A 277 -10.97 6.11 -15.49
C LEU A 277 -12.22 6.68 -14.78
N LYS A 278 -13.27 5.87 -14.56
CA LYS A 278 -14.50 6.25 -13.85
C LYS A 278 -14.41 6.06 -12.33
N ASP A 279 -13.45 5.28 -11.84
CA ASP A 279 -13.24 5.00 -10.43
C ASP A 279 -12.34 6.07 -9.80
N LYS A 280 -12.96 7.19 -9.42
CA LYS A 280 -12.28 8.32 -8.74
C LYS A 280 -11.66 7.94 -7.40
N HIS A 281 -12.01 6.78 -6.84
CA HIS A 281 -11.54 6.33 -5.54
C HIS A 281 -10.51 5.20 -5.65
N GLY A 282 -10.21 4.70 -6.85
CA GLY A 282 -9.27 3.62 -7.10
C GLY A 282 -7.84 4.07 -7.45
N TYR A 283 -7.66 5.35 -7.77
CA TYR A 283 -6.44 5.86 -8.40
C TYR A 283 -6.16 7.32 -8.06
N TRP A 284 -4.91 7.62 -7.72
CA TRP A 284 -4.43 8.99 -7.58
C TRP A 284 -3.08 9.17 -8.26
N ASP A 285 -3.00 10.18 -9.13
CA ASP A 285 -1.73 10.57 -9.75
C ASP A 285 -0.79 11.16 -8.67
N LEU A 286 0.41 10.59 -8.56
CA LEU A 286 1.45 11.06 -7.66
C LEU A 286 2.54 11.86 -8.40
N GLY A 287 2.37 12.11 -9.70
CA GLY A 287 3.37 12.72 -10.56
C GLY A 287 4.57 11.79 -10.82
N LEU A 288 5.52 12.28 -11.62
CA LEU A 288 6.73 11.53 -12.03
C LEU A 288 6.39 10.15 -12.62
N GLY A 289 5.27 10.03 -13.33
CA GLY A 289 4.83 8.78 -13.92
C GLY A 289 4.40 7.70 -12.92
N LYS A 290 4.07 8.08 -11.68
CA LYS A 290 3.62 7.16 -10.63
C LYS A 290 2.20 7.47 -10.21
N ALA A 291 1.47 6.45 -9.82
CA ALA A 291 0.14 6.59 -9.26
C ALA A 291 -0.08 5.64 -8.08
N LEU A 292 -0.89 6.09 -7.14
CA LEU A 292 -1.41 5.30 -6.05
C LEU A 292 -2.60 4.48 -6.52
N TRP A 293 -2.57 3.18 -6.30
CA TRP A 293 -3.71 2.29 -6.52
C TRP A 293 -4.31 1.90 -5.18
N ARG A 294 -5.64 2.02 -5.09
CA ARG A 294 -6.43 1.44 -4.00
C ARG A 294 -6.67 -0.04 -4.30
N GLY A 295 -6.50 -0.85 -3.28
CA GLY A 295 -6.89 -2.25 -3.25
C GLY A 295 -7.44 -2.58 -1.87
N PHE A 296 -7.46 -3.85 -1.54
CA PHE A 296 -7.88 -4.30 -0.21
C PHE A 296 -6.98 -5.42 0.29
N TYR A 297 -6.81 -5.49 1.60
CA TYR A 297 -6.23 -6.59 2.31
C TYR A 297 -7.34 -7.52 2.76
N SER A 298 -7.14 -8.83 2.62
CA SER A 298 -8.07 -9.82 3.12
C SER A 298 -7.32 -11.00 3.73
N CYS A 299 -7.75 -11.42 4.91
CA CYS A 299 -7.10 -12.49 5.65
C CYS A 299 -8.08 -13.28 6.49
N LEU A 300 -8.01 -14.60 6.39
CA LEU A 300 -8.62 -15.50 7.37
C LEU A 300 -7.81 -15.47 8.67
N VAL A 301 -8.49 -15.24 9.78
CA VAL A 301 -7.93 -15.20 11.13
C VAL A 301 -8.58 -16.26 12.00
N PHE A 302 -7.71 -17.05 12.62
CA PHE A 302 -8.03 -18.10 13.58
C PHE A 302 -7.96 -17.49 14.98
N ALA A 303 -9.10 -17.03 15.52
CA ALA A 303 -9.14 -16.35 16.80
C ALA A 303 -9.19 -17.35 17.97
N ASN A 304 -8.04 -17.91 18.35
CA ASN A 304 -7.93 -18.95 19.38
C ASN A 304 -8.71 -18.61 20.67
N GLY A 305 -8.59 -17.37 21.17
CA GLY A 305 -9.23 -16.99 22.44
C GLY A 305 -10.76 -16.96 22.42
N THR A 306 -11.41 -16.95 21.25
CA THR A 306 -12.87 -17.02 21.12
C THR A 306 -13.33 -18.20 20.28
N HIS A 307 -12.40 -19.07 19.85
CA HIS A 307 -12.61 -20.18 18.94
C HIS A 307 -13.44 -19.80 17.71
N ARG A 308 -13.14 -18.64 17.11
CA ARG A 308 -13.85 -18.09 15.97
C ARG A 308 -12.99 -17.99 14.72
N LEU A 309 -13.56 -18.35 13.59
CA LEU A 309 -13.05 -18.05 12.26
C LEU A 309 -13.54 -16.65 11.86
N LEU A 310 -12.61 -15.75 11.57
CA LEU A 310 -12.91 -14.36 11.24
C LEU A 310 -12.21 -13.95 9.95
N MET A 311 -12.93 -13.30 9.04
CA MET A 311 -12.35 -12.64 7.88
C MET A 311 -12.00 -11.20 8.22
N ASN A 312 -10.72 -10.87 8.27
CA ASN A 312 -10.24 -9.49 8.35
C ASN A 312 -10.21 -8.88 6.96
N LEU A 313 -10.95 -7.79 6.75
CA LEU A 313 -10.90 -6.99 5.54
C LEU A 313 -10.42 -5.59 5.87
N ASP A 314 -9.43 -5.10 5.13
CA ASP A 314 -8.88 -3.76 5.33
C ASP A 314 -8.59 -3.08 3.99
N MET A 315 -8.51 -1.76 4.03
CA MET A 315 -8.04 -0.95 2.92
C MET A 315 -6.55 -1.18 2.67
N SER A 316 -6.15 -1.29 1.40
CA SER A 316 -4.74 -1.38 1.03
C SER A 316 -4.41 -0.37 -0.05
N HIS A 317 -3.23 0.21 0.04
CA HIS A 317 -2.75 1.23 -0.89
C HIS A 317 -1.32 0.92 -1.28
N THR A 318 -1.02 0.92 -2.58
CA THR A 318 0.34 0.75 -3.06
C THR A 318 0.57 1.55 -4.34
N ILE A 319 1.82 1.89 -4.61
CA ILE A 319 2.18 2.76 -5.71
C ILE A 319 2.64 1.92 -6.89
N PHE A 320 2.15 2.27 -8.07
CA PHE A 320 2.53 1.69 -9.34
C PHE A 320 3.05 2.77 -10.30
N MET A 321 3.84 2.34 -11.27
CA MET A 321 4.04 3.13 -12.48
C MET A 321 2.69 3.33 -13.17
N LYS A 322 2.47 4.51 -13.72
CA LYS A 322 1.28 4.81 -14.52
C LYS A 322 1.37 4.06 -15.84
N GLU A 323 0.25 3.48 -16.27
CA GLU A 323 0.10 3.03 -17.63
C GLU A 323 -0.05 4.25 -18.55
N GLN A 324 0.94 4.48 -19.41
CA GLN A 324 0.96 5.63 -20.34
C GLN A 324 2.07 5.45 -21.37
N SER A 325 2.03 6.23 -22.45
CA SER A 325 3.14 6.27 -23.40
C SER A 325 4.44 6.69 -22.72
N PHE A 326 5.57 6.14 -23.16
CA PHE A 326 6.89 6.51 -22.65
C PHE A 326 7.17 8.00 -22.86
N ILE A 327 6.60 8.59 -23.92
CA ILE A 327 6.68 10.03 -24.19
C ILE A 327 5.94 10.83 -23.12
N ASP A 328 4.72 10.44 -22.73
CA ASP A 328 3.97 11.12 -21.68
C ASP A 328 4.65 10.93 -20.31
N PHE A 329 5.17 9.74 -20.04
CA PHE A 329 6.02 9.47 -18.88
C PHE A 329 7.22 10.42 -18.80
N LEU A 330 7.97 10.58 -19.90
CA LEU A 330 9.09 11.53 -19.97
C LEU A 330 8.64 12.97 -19.73
N CYS A 331 7.50 13.39 -20.30
CA CYS A 331 6.95 14.72 -20.06
C CYS A 331 6.72 14.97 -18.57
N GLU A 332 6.08 14.04 -17.86
CA GLU A 332 5.80 14.18 -16.42
C GLU A 332 7.07 14.26 -15.58
N VAL A 333 8.06 13.44 -15.91
CA VAL A 333 9.35 13.43 -15.21
C VAL A 333 10.09 14.76 -15.40
N MET A 334 10.13 15.28 -16.62
CA MET A 334 10.80 16.55 -16.94
C MET A 334 10.05 17.78 -16.42
N LEU A 335 8.72 17.73 -16.32
CA LEU A 335 7.92 18.82 -15.76
C LEU A 335 8.18 19.00 -14.26
N HIS A 336 8.46 17.91 -13.53
CA HIS A 336 8.68 17.98 -12.10
C HIS A 336 10.04 18.57 -11.71
N SER A 337 11.01 18.63 -12.63
CA SER A 337 12.29 19.33 -12.42
C SER A 337 12.19 20.84 -12.66
N THR A 338 11.09 21.33 -13.23
CA THR A 338 10.81 22.77 -13.44
C THR A 338 9.40 23.12 -13.00
N CYS A 339 9.24 23.60 -11.76
CA CYS A 339 7.98 23.95 -11.12
C CYS A 339 6.89 24.51 -12.06
N GLY A 340 5.75 23.81 -12.13
CA GLY A 340 4.42 24.42 -12.33
C GLY A 340 4.03 24.94 -13.71
N LYS A 341 4.35 24.27 -14.84
CA LYS A 341 3.92 24.73 -16.18
C LYS A 341 3.11 23.70 -16.99
N ASN A 342 2.17 24.23 -17.79
CA ASN A 342 1.22 23.52 -18.65
C ASN A 342 1.82 22.35 -19.45
N HIS A 343 1.27 21.15 -19.23
CA HIS A 343 1.65 19.87 -19.87
C HIS A 343 1.75 19.97 -21.41
N TYR A 344 0.85 20.72 -22.05
CA TYR A 344 0.82 20.90 -23.51
C TYR A 344 2.05 21.63 -24.09
N LYS A 345 2.64 22.61 -23.40
CA LYS A 345 3.83 23.34 -23.89
C LYS A 345 5.12 22.50 -23.79
N TYR A 346 5.15 21.53 -22.89
CA TYR A 346 6.33 20.66 -22.70
C TYR A 346 6.34 19.47 -23.65
N LYS A 347 5.17 18.94 -24.06
CA LYS A 347 5.09 17.92 -25.11
C LYS A 347 5.77 18.35 -26.43
N GLN A 348 5.80 19.67 -26.69
CA GLN A 348 6.54 20.26 -27.82
C GLN A 348 8.06 20.34 -27.59
N ASN A 349 8.53 20.40 -26.33
CA ASN A 349 9.94 20.55 -25.95
C ASN A 349 10.60 19.24 -25.48
N VAL A 350 9.93 18.09 -25.60
CA VAL A 350 10.46 16.76 -25.18
C VAL A 350 11.80 16.42 -25.83
N HIS A 351 12.05 16.96 -27.02
CA HIS A 351 13.33 16.85 -27.73
C HIS A 351 14.53 17.45 -26.97
N LYS A 352 14.32 18.23 -25.90
CA LYS A 352 15.35 18.80 -25.02
C LYS A 352 15.64 17.95 -23.77
N ALA A 353 15.05 16.77 -23.65
CA ALA A 353 15.32 15.86 -22.54
C ALA A 353 16.82 15.57 -22.42
N GLU A 354 17.43 15.88 -21.27
CA GLU A 354 18.83 15.50 -21.05
C GLU A 354 18.94 14.00 -20.76
N MET A 355 19.93 13.34 -21.36
CA MET A 355 20.26 11.92 -21.12
C MET A 355 20.33 11.56 -19.63
N LYS A 356 20.85 12.47 -18.80
CA LYS A 356 20.97 12.29 -17.35
C LYS A 356 19.62 12.12 -16.67
N ASP A 357 18.58 12.79 -17.17
CA ASP A 357 17.24 12.70 -16.60
C ASP A 357 16.53 11.42 -17.05
N VAL A 358 16.75 10.96 -18.29
CA VAL A 358 16.23 9.66 -18.74
C VAL A 358 16.88 8.50 -17.97
N LEU A 359 18.21 8.52 -17.80
CA LEU A 359 18.97 7.44 -17.17
C LEU A 359 18.64 7.25 -15.69
N LYS A 360 18.38 8.33 -14.92
CA LYS A 360 17.99 8.24 -13.50
C LYS A 360 16.73 7.38 -13.28
N PHE A 361 15.83 7.28 -14.27
CA PHE A 361 14.57 6.55 -14.14
C PHE A 361 14.62 5.16 -14.76
N LEU A 362 15.43 4.95 -15.81
CA LEU A 362 15.63 3.62 -16.40
C LEU A 362 16.31 2.62 -15.45
N ASP A 363 17.08 3.10 -14.47
CA ASP A 363 17.63 2.28 -13.36
C ASP A 363 16.57 1.57 -12.50
N GLN A 364 15.28 1.89 -12.69
CA GLN A 364 14.16 1.27 -11.97
C GLN A 364 13.62 0.00 -12.64
N ASN A 365 14.24 -0.48 -13.74
CA ASN A 365 13.77 -1.65 -14.49
C ASN A 365 12.30 -1.47 -14.91
N ILE A 366 12.06 -0.49 -15.78
CA ILE A 366 10.73 -0.22 -16.33
C ILE A 366 10.35 -1.37 -17.29
N ASN A 367 9.23 -2.05 -17.02
CA ASN A 367 8.54 -2.86 -18.02
C ASN A 367 7.83 -1.90 -18.97
N GLY A 368 8.22 -1.94 -20.25
CA GLY A 368 7.49 -1.29 -21.32
C GLY A 368 6.79 -2.34 -22.20
N ASN A 369 5.76 -1.92 -22.92
CA ASN A 369 5.18 -2.65 -24.05
C ASN A 369 5.50 -1.91 -25.33
N ASP A 370 5.45 -2.61 -26.46
CA ASP A 370 5.30 -1.93 -27.74
C ASP A 370 3.96 -1.18 -27.80
N TYR A 371 3.84 -0.24 -28.74
CA TYR A 371 2.65 0.61 -28.92
C TYR A 371 1.33 -0.15 -29.15
N HIS A 372 1.40 -1.43 -29.52
CA HIS A 372 0.22 -2.29 -29.69
C HIS A 372 -0.11 -3.13 -28.45
N GLY A 373 0.72 -3.08 -27.39
CA GLY A 373 0.55 -3.87 -26.18
C GLY A 373 0.88 -5.36 -26.36
N GLU A 374 1.55 -5.72 -27.45
CA GLU A 374 1.80 -7.09 -27.90
C GLU A 374 3.17 -7.63 -27.46
N ILE A 375 4.09 -6.78 -26.99
CA ILE A 375 5.45 -7.18 -26.58
C ILE A 375 5.88 -6.43 -25.32
N GLU A 376 5.77 -7.07 -24.15
CA GLU A 376 6.41 -6.64 -22.90
C GLU A 376 7.93 -6.82 -22.95
N PHE A 377 8.68 -5.79 -22.58
CA PHE A 377 10.12 -5.85 -22.42
C PHE A 377 10.60 -5.05 -21.23
N LEU A 378 11.69 -5.54 -20.64
CA LEU A 378 12.39 -4.81 -19.61
C LEU A 378 13.37 -3.84 -20.26
N LEU A 379 13.18 -2.55 -19.98
CA LEU A 379 14.11 -1.51 -20.36
C LEU A 379 15.30 -1.51 -19.41
N ASN A 380 16.49 -1.46 -19.98
CA ASN A 380 17.76 -1.52 -19.25
C ASN A 380 18.49 -0.17 -19.29
N HIS A 381 18.54 0.47 -20.46
CA HIS A 381 19.31 1.70 -20.66
C HIS A 381 18.79 2.50 -21.86
N CYS A 382 19.36 3.68 -22.12
CA CYS A 382 19.18 4.39 -23.39
C CYS A 382 20.54 4.72 -24.04
N LYS A 383 20.58 4.75 -25.36
CA LYS A 383 21.70 5.29 -26.14
C LYS A 383 21.65 6.81 -26.16
N ARG A 384 22.79 7.46 -26.43
CA ARG A 384 22.82 8.93 -26.62
C ARG A 384 22.26 9.29 -27.99
N GLU A 385 22.50 8.42 -28.95
CA GLU A 385 22.10 8.54 -30.34
C GLU A 385 20.59 8.34 -30.49
N SER A 386 19.99 9.18 -31.34
CA SER A 386 18.59 9.07 -31.70
C SER A 386 18.31 7.87 -32.59
N SER A 387 17.04 7.49 -32.79
CA SER A 387 16.71 6.32 -33.63
C SER A 387 17.11 6.50 -35.11
N SER A 388 17.26 7.75 -35.57
CA SER A 388 17.78 8.08 -36.91
C SER A 388 19.31 7.89 -37.03
N GLN A 389 20.04 7.95 -35.90
CA GLN A 389 21.50 7.86 -35.84
C GLN A 389 21.99 6.51 -35.33
N GLN A 390 21.24 5.88 -34.43
CA GLN A 390 21.61 4.61 -33.82
C GLN A 390 21.54 3.49 -34.86
N THR A 391 22.66 2.81 -35.09
CA THR A 391 22.77 1.70 -36.04
C THR A 391 22.89 0.35 -35.34
N PHE A 392 22.58 -0.71 -36.07
CA PHE A 392 22.79 -2.09 -35.67
C PHE A 392 23.00 -2.99 -36.89
N LEU A 393 23.52 -4.19 -36.66
CA LEU A 393 23.67 -5.21 -37.70
C LEU A 393 22.31 -5.89 -37.94
N TRP A 394 21.73 -5.64 -39.11
CA TRP A 394 20.48 -6.23 -39.55
C TRP A 394 20.77 -7.38 -40.52
N LYS A 395 20.41 -8.60 -40.13
CA LYS A 395 20.52 -9.77 -41.01
C LYS A 395 19.30 -9.87 -41.92
N ARG A 396 19.49 -9.72 -43.23
CA ARG A 396 18.45 -9.87 -44.26
C ARG A 396 19.00 -10.68 -45.44
N HIS A 397 18.23 -11.66 -45.92
CA HIS A 397 18.62 -12.52 -47.06
C HIS A 397 20.02 -13.17 -46.94
N GLY A 398 20.42 -13.60 -45.75
CA GLY A 398 21.72 -14.24 -45.50
C GLY A 398 22.92 -13.27 -45.48
N ARG A 399 22.70 -11.96 -45.64
CA ARG A 399 23.72 -10.89 -45.51
C ARG A 399 23.46 -10.07 -44.24
N SER A 400 24.52 -9.51 -43.66
CA SER A 400 24.43 -8.61 -42.51
C SER A 400 24.71 -7.20 -42.99
N ASP A 401 23.68 -6.37 -43.07
CA ASP A 401 23.79 -4.98 -43.47
C ASP A 401 23.68 -4.07 -42.23
N VAL A 402 24.32 -2.90 -42.26
CA VAL A 402 24.19 -1.89 -41.20
C VAL A 402 22.95 -1.04 -41.50
N ALA A 403 21.99 -1.02 -40.58
CA ALA A 403 20.79 -0.20 -40.70
C ALA A 403 20.61 0.69 -39.47
N THR A 404 20.00 1.86 -39.66
CA THR A 404 19.53 2.67 -38.53
C THR A 404 18.24 2.08 -37.97
N VAL A 405 17.96 2.34 -36.69
CA VAL A 405 16.72 1.88 -36.04
C VAL A 405 15.50 2.46 -36.76
N GLU A 406 15.51 3.75 -37.11
CA GLU A 406 14.43 4.37 -37.89
C GLU A 406 14.21 3.69 -39.25
N TYR A 407 15.28 3.45 -40.01
CA TYR A 407 15.17 2.81 -41.32
C TYR A 407 14.59 1.39 -41.19
N TYR A 408 15.05 0.61 -40.21
CA TYR A 408 14.52 -0.72 -39.95
C TYR A 408 13.02 -0.71 -39.64
N PHE A 409 12.55 0.17 -38.75
CA PHE A 409 11.13 0.23 -38.39
C PHE A 409 10.25 0.70 -39.56
N LYS A 410 10.75 1.65 -40.36
CA LYS A 410 10.07 2.10 -41.57
C LYS A 410 9.95 0.99 -42.62
N GLU A 411 11.03 0.28 -42.91
CA GLU A 411 11.04 -0.75 -43.97
C GLU A 411 10.37 -2.06 -43.56
N ASN A 412 10.58 -2.51 -42.32
CA ASN A 412 10.10 -3.83 -41.88
C ASN A 412 8.68 -3.79 -41.31
N TYR A 413 8.25 -2.66 -40.75
CA TYR A 413 6.93 -2.51 -40.13
C TYR A 413 6.07 -1.38 -40.72
N GLY A 414 6.61 -0.58 -41.65
CA GLY A 414 5.88 0.55 -42.23
C GLY A 414 5.68 1.73 -41.27
N ILE A 415 6.44 1.80 -40.17
CA ILE A 415 6.23 2.78 -39.09
C ILE A 415 7.21 3.98 -39.26
N PRO A 416 6.74 5.19 -39.60
CA PRO A 416 7.59 6.37 -39.72
C PRO A 416 7.81 7.09 -38.37
N LEU A 417 9.05 7.14 -37.88
CA LEU A 417 9.44 7.81 -36.62
C LEU A 417 9.72 9.31 -36.80
N LYS A 418 8.74 10.07 -37.28
CA LYS A 418 8.94 11.48 -37.66
C LYS A 418 8.68 12.48 -36.54
N ARG A 419 8.06 12.06 -35.43
CA ARG A 419 7.50 12.99 -34.45
C ARG A 419 8.56 13.48 -33.46
N TYR A 420 9.51 12.62 -33.09
CA TYR A 420 10.55 12.92 -32.11
C TYR A 420 11.94 12.43 -32.58
N PRO A 421 12.46 12.95 -33.70
CA PRO A 421 13.65 12.41 -34.38
C PRO A 421 14.96 12.56 -33.60
N THR A 422 14.99 13.43 -32.58
CA THR A 422 16.16 13.68 -31.73
C THR A 422 16.12 12.88 -30.42
N LEU A 423 15.04 12.15 -30.14
CA LEU A 423 14.95 11.41 -28.89
C LEU A 423 15.91 10.22 -28.88
N PRO A 424 16.59 9.97 -27.74
CA PRO A 424 17.52 8.87 -27.65
C PRO A 424 16.82 7.51 -27.82
N THR A 425 17.54 6.51 -28.31
CA THR A 425 16.98 5.17 -28.51
C THR A 425 17.05 4.34 -27.23
N LEU A 426 15.97 3.64 -26.87
CA LEU A 426 15.95 2.76 -25.70
C LEU A 426 16.61 1.41 -26.00
N ILE A 427 17.19 0.81 -24.97
CA ILE A 427 17.80 -0.52 -25.01
C ILE A 427 17.04 -1.46 -24.08
N MET A 428 16.55 -2.54 -24.66
CA MET A 428 15.93 -3.66 -23.94
C MET A 428 16.99 -4.51 -23.23
N HIS A 429 16.59 -5.31 -22.24
CA HIS A 429 17.51 -6.21 -21.53
C HIS A 429 18.23 -7.23 -22.45
N ASN A 430 17.59 -7.65 -23.55
CA ASN A 430 18.19 -8.50 -24.58
C ASN A 430 19.10 -7.74 -25.57
N LYS A 431 19.42 -6.46 -25.30
CA LYS A 431 20.22 -5.55 -26.13
C LYS A 431 19.56 -5.13 -27.45
N ALA A 432 18.28 -5.44 -27.67
CA ALA A 432 17.54 -4.90 -28.80
C ALA A 432 17.26 -3.40 -28.61
N PHE A 433 17.20 -2.67 -29.72
CA PHE A 433 16.89 -1.25 -29.75
C PHE A 433 15.41 -1.02 -30.01
N VAL A 434 14.79 -0.13 -29.25
CA VAL A 434 13.39 0.25 -29.41
C VAL A 434 13.24 1.78 -29.39
N PRO A 435 12.55 2.39 -30.37
CA PRO A 435 12.26 3.82 -30.35
C PRO A 435 11.34 4.19 -29.18
N MET A 436 11.63 5.30 -28.48
CA MET A 436 10.79 5.80 -27.38
C MET A 436 9.33 6.03 -27.79
N GLU A 437 9.08 6.39 -29.05
CA GLU A 437 7.74 6.65 -29.59
C GLU A 437 6.85 5.41 -29.61
N LEU A 438 7.46 4.22 -29.60
CA LEU A 438 6.78 2.94 -29.74
C LEU A 438 6.70 2.18 -28.41
N VAL A 439 6.94 2.86 -27.28
CA VAL A 439 6.93 2.23 -25.95
C VAL A 439 5.80 2.79 -25.10
N ASP A 440 5.03 1.90 -24.47
CA ASP A 440 4.09 2.21 -23.39
C ASP A 440 4.62 1.67 -22.06
N VAL A 441 4.59 2.46 -20.99
CA VAL A 441 4.99 2.03 -19.64
C VAL A 441 3.90 1.17 -19.04
N GLN A 442 4.26 0.01 -18.49
CA GLN A 442 3.32 -0.88 -17.81
C GLN A 442 3.26 -0.64 -16.29
N PRO A 443 2.10 -0.87 -15.64
CA PRO A 443 1.98 -0.79 -14.19
C PRO A 443 2.89 -1.78 -13.45
N ILE A 444 3.89 -1.24 -12.76
CA ILE A 444 4.77 -2.03 -11.88
C ILE A 444 4.80 -1.39 -10.51
N LYS A 445 4.73 -2.22 -9.47
CA LYS A 445 4.85 -1.77 -8.09
C LYS A 445 6.18 -1.04 -7.86
N VAL A 446 6.10 0.20 -7.39
CA VAL A 446 7.25 1.05 -7.10
C VAL A 446 7.66 0.89 -5.63
N LYS A 447 8.97 0.82 -5.37
CA LYS A 447 9.54 0.72 -4.01
C LYS A 447 10.06 2.04 -3.45
N LYS A 448 10.45 2.98 -4.32
CA LYS A 448 11.07 4.26 -3.93
C LYS A 448 10.23 5.42 -4.44
N ILE A 449 9.94 6.36 -3.54
CA ILE A 449 9.15 7.56 -3.81
C ILE A 449 9.83 8.77 -3.18
N THR A 450 9.53 9.96 -3.69
CA THR A 450 10.01 11.22 -3.10
C THR A 450 9.20 11.57 -1.85
N ASP A 451 9.66 12.54 -1.07
CA ASP A 451 8.95 12.98 0.13
C ASP A 451 7.64 13.71 -0.22
N GLU A 452 7.57 14.42 -1.36
CA GLU A 452 6.32 15.01 -1.86
C GLU A 452 5.31 13.91 -2.24
N GLN A 453 5.77 12.87 -2.93
CA GLN A 453 4.92 11.71 -3.26
C GLN A 453 4.45 10.98 -2.00
N ARG A 454 5.29 10.91 -0.96
CA ARG A 454 4.94 10.33 0.34
C ARG A 454 3.91 11.18 1.08
N ALA A 455 4.07 12.51 1.08
CA ALA A 455 3.10 13.41 1.68
C ALA A 455 1.73 13.29 0.99
N LEU A 456 1.73 13.21 -0.35
CA LEU A 456 0.51 13.02 -1.13
C LEU A 456 -0.10 11.63 -0.90
N LEU A 457 0.70 10.57 -0.81
CA LEU A 457 0.26 9.24 -0.40
C LEU A 457 -0.50 9.31 0.93
N CYS A 458 0.12 9.87 1.97
CA CYS A 458 -0.50 10.01 3.29
C CYS A 458 -1.82 10.79 3.19
N LEU A 459 -1.83 11.91 2.46
CA LEU A 459 -3.03 12.72 2.29
C LEU A 459 -4.16 11.95 1.59
N LYS A 460 -3.85 11.18 0.53
CA LYS A 460 -4.85 10.44 -0.26
C LYS A 460 -5.31 9.14 0.39
N SER A 461 -4.47 8.50 1.20
CA SER A 461 -4.84 7.26 1.92
C SER A 461 -5.48 7.52 3.29
N SER A 462 -5.45 8.75 3.80
CA SER A 462 -6.07 9.10 5.07
C SER A 462 -7.58 9.21 4.93
N MET A 463 -8.32 8.58 5.84
CA MET A 463 -9.78 8.55 5.86
C MET A 463 -10.29 8.77 7.27
N ILE A 464 -11.43 9.44 7.40
CA ILE A 464 -12.18 9.50 8.65
C ILE A 464 -12.90 8.16 8.90
N PRO A 465 -13.25 7.80 10.15
CA PRO A 465 -13.83 6.49 10.47
C PRO A 465 -15.10 6.12 9.68
N SER A 466 -15.97 7.09 9.37
CA SER A 466 -17.19 6.85 8.57
C SER A 466 -16.86 6.43 7.14
N ASP A 467 -15.95 7.15 6.49
CA ASP A 467 -15.54 6.91 5.11
C ASP A 467 -14.73 5.62 5.01
N TYR A 468 -13.93 5.32 6.03
CA TYR A 468 -13.24 4.05 6.17
C TYR A 468 -14.23 2.88 6.30
N HIS A 469 -15.24 2.99 7.16
CA HIS A 469 -16.28 1.97 7.29
C HIS A 469 -17.01 1.74 5.95
N GLN A 470 -17.44 2.82 5.29
CA GLN A 470 -18.07 2.75 3.97
C GLN A 470 -17.16 2.06 2.95
N SER A 471 -15.86 2.39 2.97
CA SER A 471 -14.85 1.80 2.08
C SER A 471 -14.69 0.28 2.27
N ILE A 472 -14.80 -0.22 3.49
CA ILE A 472 -14.80 -1.67 3.76
C ILE A 472 -16.12 -2.31 3.29
N MET A 473 -17.25 -1.63 3.48
CA MET A 473 -18.55 -2.14 2.98
C MET A 473 -18.62 -2.18 1.45
N GLU A 474 -18.00 -1.22 0.76
CA GLU A 474 -17.84 -1.24 -0.71
C GLU A 474 -17.08 -2.50 -1.17
N ILE A 475 -16.01 -2.89 -0.46
CA ILE A 475 -15.27 -4.12 -0.74
C ILE A 475 -16.17 -5.35 -0.57
N ARG A 476 -16.98 -5.39 0.50
CA ARG A 476 -17.95 -6.47 0.77
C ARG A 476 -19.09 -6.54 -0.25
N GLN A 477 -19.41 -5.45 -0.93
CA GLN A 477 -20.50 -5.39 -1.91
C GLN A 477 -20.02 -5.66 -3.34
N ASN A 478 -18.72 -5.56 -3.61
CA ASN A 478 -18.16 -5.71 -4.95
C ASN A 478 -17.92 -7.19 -5.30
N SER A 479 -18.62 -7.67 -6.34
CA SER A 479 -18.57 -9.08 -6.79
C SER A 479 -17.23 -9.52 -7.36
N LYS A 480 -16.39 -8.58 -7.80
CA LYS A 480 -15.01 -8.87 -8.26
C LYS A 480 -14.00 -8.83 -7.11
N GLN A 481 -14.43 -8.39 -5.92
CA GLN A 481 -13.60 -8.29 -4.71
C GLN A 481 -14.05 -9.33 -3.68
N GLN A 482 -14.74 -8.94 -2.60
CA GLN A 482 -15.09 -9.82 -1.46
C GLN A 482 -16.60 -9.80 -1.15
N CYS A 483 -17.45 -9.88 -2.18
CA CYS A 483 -18.86 -10.21 -1.99
C CYS A 483 -19.05 -11.72 -1.88
N PHE A 484 -18.83 -12.24 -0.66
CA PHE A 484 -18.88 -13.67 -0.36
C PHE A 484 -20.24 -14.32 -0.66
N GLU A 485 -21.34 -13.57 -0.54
CA GLU A 485 -22.71 -14.05 -0.77
C GLU A 485 -22.97 -14.43 -2.22
N LYS A 486 -22.22 -13.79 -3.14
CA LYS A 486 -22.29 -14.03 -4.58
C LYS A 486 -21.09 -14.83 -5.11
N ASP A 487 -20.19 -15.25 -4.22
CA ASP A 487 -19.00 -15.98 -4.60
C ASP A 487 -19.31 -17.47 -4.75
N SER A 488 -19.24 -17.95 -6.00
CA SER A 488 -19.51 -19.34 -6.33
C SER A 488 -18.54 -20.32 -5.67
N PHE A 489 -17.28 -19.93 -5.41
CA PHE A 489 -16.31 -20.79 -4.71
C PHE A 489 -16.72 -20.94 -3.24
N VAL A 490 -17.00 -19.82 -2.57
CA VAL A 490 -17.46 -19.81 -1.17
C VAL A 490 -18.72 -20.66 -1.00
N LYS A 491 -19.70 -20.49 -1.90
CA LYS A 491 -20.92 -21.31 -1.91
C LYS A 491 -20.64 -22.80 -2.15
N ALA A 492 -19.76 -23.15 -3.10
CA ALA A 492 -19.47 -24.55 -3.42
C ALA A 492 -18.76 -25.30 -2.30
N TRP A 493 -18.10 -24.58 -1.40
CA TRP A 493 -17.41 -25.09 -0.21
C TRP A 493 -18.26 -24.97 1.08
N ASN A 494 -19.54 -24.62 0.96
CA ASN A 494 -20.48 -24.46 2.09
C ASN A 494 -19.95 -23.50 3.16
N LEU A 495 -19.35 -22.39 2.73
CA LEU A 495 -18.91 -21.31 3.60
C LEU A 495 -19.95 -20.18 3.61
N ASN A 496 -20.13 -19.55 4.76
CA ASN A 496 -20.95 -18.36 4.91
C ASN A 496 -20.23 -17.34 5.79
N VAL A 497 -20.00 -16.14 5.26
CA VAL A 497 -19.33 -15.04 5.95
C VAL A 497 -20.38 -13.97 6.22
N ASP A 498 -20.51 -13.54 7.48
CA ASP A 498 -21.47 -12.52 7.89
C ASP A 498 -21.26 -11.22 7.10
N VAL A 499 -22.37 -10.59 6.68
CA VAL A 499 -22.38 -9.30 5.96
C VAL A 499 -21.92 -8.16 6.85
N ASN A 500 -22.15 -8.28 8.16
CA ASN A 500 -21.89 -7.22 9.10
C ASN A 500 -20.52 -7.37 9.76
N MET A 501 -19.91 -6.22 10.03
CA MET A 501 -18.73 -6.15 10.86
C MET A 501 -19.02 -6.69 12.26
N LEU A 502 -18.06 -7.39 12.85
CA LEU A 502 -18.14 -7.87 14.20
C LEU A 502 -18.22 -6.69 15.17
N GLN A 503 -19.30 -6.62 15.94
CA GLN A 503 -19.44 -5.68 17.03
C GLN A 503 -18.89 -6.29 18.32
N VAL A 504 -17.96 -5.60 18.97
CA VAL A 504 -17.35 -6.01 20.23
C VAL A 504 -17.57 -4.97 21.32
N THR A 505 -17.56 -5.41 22.56
CA THR A 505 -17.53 -4.50 23.72
C THR A 505 -16.06 -4.23 24.07
N ALA A 506 -15.59 -3.02 23.76
CA ALA A 506 -14.29 -2.53 24.17
C ALA A 506 -14.38 -1.79 25.53
N ARG A 507 -13.23 -1.41 26.08
CA ARG A 507 -13.13 -0.68 27.35
C ARG A 507 -12.23 0.55 27.17
N ILE A 508 -12.73 1.71 27.58
CA ILE A 508 -11.96 2.95 27.68
C ILE A 508 -11.29 2.94 29.06
N LEU A 509 -9.97 2.76 29.07
CA LEU A 509 -9.21 2.74 30.31
C LEU A 509 -9.18 4.16 30.93
N PRO A 510 -9.18 4.27 32.27
CA PRO A 510 -9.01 5.56 32.91
C PRO A 510 -7.62 6.13 32.56
N MET A 511 -7.58 7.41 32.19
CA MET A 511 -6.31 8.13 32.05
C MET A 511 -5.60 8.16 33.42
N PRO A 512 -4.28 7.95 33.46
CA PRO A 512 -3.51 8.17 34.66
C PRO A 512 -3.51 9.65 35.04
N GLU A 513 -3.32 9.95 36.31
CA GLU A 513 -3.06 11.31 36.76
C GLU A 513 -1.68 11.78 36.27
N ILE A 514 -1.61 12.98 35.70
CA ILE A 514 -0.34 13.58 35.29
C ILE A 514 0.01 14.72 36.23
N ILE A 515 1.06 14.53 37.00
CA ILE A 515 1.53 15.49 37.98
C ILE A 515 2.62 16.35 37.34
N TYR A 516 2.37 17.67 37.23
CA TYR A 516 3.41 18.62 36.87
C TYR A 516 4.03 19.17 38.14
N THR A 517 3.33 19.99 38.91
CA THR A 517 3.80 20.49 40.21
C THR A 517 2.85 20.03 41.30
N ASP A 518 3.24 20.15 42.57
CA ASP A 518 2.36 19.81 43.71
C ASP A 518 1.01 20.55 43.65
N ASN A 519 0.97 21.70 42.97
CA ASN A 519 -0.23 22.53 42.82
C ASN A 519 -0.91 22.39 41.45
N PHE A 520 -0.33 21.62 40.52
CA PHE A 520 -0.90 21.42 39.18
C PHE A 520 -0.86 19.97 38.75
N HIS A 521 -2.04 19.35 38.78
CA HIS A 521 -2.29 17.96 38.39
C HIS A 521 -3.31 17.96 37.25
N VAL A 522 -3.08 17.15 36.23
CA VAL A 522 -4.05 16.94 35.14
C VAL A 522 -4.88 15.71 35.47
N ASN A 523 -6.15 15.95 35.83
CA ASN A 523 -7.11 14.91 36.19
C ASN A 523 -8.53 15.11 35.56
N ASP A 524 -8.72 16.21 34.80
CA ASP A 524 -9.98 16.65 34.20
C ASP A 524 -10.56 15.63 33.20
N GLU A 525 -11.86 15.36 33.30
CA GLU A 525 -12.59 14.42 32.43
C GLU A 525 -12.62 14.82 30.94
N SER A 526 -12.63 16.11 30.62
CA SER A 526 -12.61 16.59 29.23
C SER A 526 -11.30 16.27 28.51
N ILE A 527 -10.18 16.28 29.24
CA ILE A 527 -8.85 15.86 28.77
C ILE A 527 -8.80 14.34 28.60
N ARG A 528 -9.51 13.57 29.45
CA ARG A 528 -9.60 12.10 29.33
C ARG A 528 -10.22 11.67 28.01
N LEU A 529 -11.22 12.41 27.52
CA LEU A 529 -11.94 12.06 26.29
C LEU A 529 -11.11 12.34 25.02
N SER A 530 -10.28 13.37 25.02
CA SER A 530 -9.42 13.72 23.88
C SER A 530 -8.07 12.99 23.89
N GLY A 531 -7.62 12.51 25.05
CA GLY A 531 -6.29 11.93 25.23
C GLY A 531 -5.15 12.94 25.01
N VAL A 532 -5.47 14.24 24.93
CA VAL A 532 -4.53 15.33 24.66
C VAL A 532 -4.66 16.34 25.79
N TRP A 533 -3.53 16.67 26.42
CA TRP A 533 -3.46 17.73 27.42
C TRP A 533 -2.45 18.79 26.96
N SER A 534 -2.68 20.03 27.39
CA SER A 534 -1.75 21.13 27.15
C SER A 534 -1.07 21.51 28.46
N ASN A 535 0.24 21.72 28.39
CA ASN A 535 1.07 22.21 29.50
C ASN A 535 1.39 23.71 29.35
N THR A 536 0.58 24.45 28.59
CA THR A 536 0.83 25.86 28.23
C THR A 536 0.86 26.81 29.42
N LYS A 537 0.39 26.41 30.61
CA LYS A 537 0.32 27.26 31.81
C LYS A 537 1.06 26.68 33.03
N THR A 538 2.05 25.82 32.82
CA THR A 538 2.63 25.01 33.92
C THR A 538 4.13 24.79 33.76
N GLN A 539 4.84 24.64 34.88
CA GLN A 539 6.25 24.27 34.91
C GLN A 539 6.46 22.76 34.82
N PHE A 540 7.67 22.34 34.45
CA PHE A 540 8.04 20.93 34.52
C PHE A 540 8.05 20.42 35.97
N HIS A 541 7.82 19.12 36.16
CA HIS A 541 7.89 18.49 37.49
C HIS A 541 9.26 18.62 38.14
N ARG A 542 10.31 18.51 37.34
CA ARG A 542 11.67 18.84 37.72
C ARG A 542 12.30 19.62 36.58
N PRO A 543 12.26 20.96 36.61
CA PRO A 543 12.94 21.75 35.59
C PRO A 543 14.45 21.51 35.70
N THR A 544 15.09 21.31 34.56
CA THR A 544 16.56 21.24 34.50
C THR A 544 17.14 22.64 34.37
N ASN A 545 18.42 22.76 34.68
CA ASN A 545 19.16 23.98 34.42
C ASN A 545 19.49 24.05 32.93
N PHE A 546 19.19 25.20 32.31
CA PHE A 546 19.71 25.49 30.98
C PHE A 546 21.23 25.71 31.09
N PRO A 547 22.04 25.30 30.09
CA PRO A 547 23.47 25.59 30.08
C PRO A 547 23.72 27.08 30.29
N SER A 548 24.61 27.43 31.22
CA SER A 548 25.00 28.83 31.46
C SER A 548 25.68 29.45 30.23
N VAL A 549 26.25 28.62 29.36
CA VAL A 549 26.99 29.02 28.17
C VAL A 549 26.43 28.26 26.97
N TRP A 550 25.90 28.99 26.01
CA TRP A 550 25.36 28.44 24.78
C TRP A 550 25.46 29.46 23.65
N ALA A 551 25.32 28.98 22.42
CA ALA A 551 25.46 29.78 21.21
C ALA A 551 24.31 29.52 20.23
N LEU A 552 23.96 30.52 19.43
CA LEU A 552 23.00 30.41 18.34
C LEU A 552 23.73 30.54 17.00
N ILE A 553 23.63 29.50 16.17
CA ILE A 553 24.30 29.45 14.86
C ILE A 553 23.25 29.49 13.76
N ASN A 554 23.26 30.55 12.96
CA ASN A 554 22.38 30.68 11.82
C ASN A 554 23.04 30.11 10.56
N LEU A 555 22.53 28.96 10.11
CA LEU A 555 22.94 28.30 8.86
C LEU A 555 22.01 28.62 7.68
N SER A 556 21.00 29.45 7.89
CA SER A 556 20.02 29.80 6.87
C SER A 556 20.50 31.00 6.06
N VAL A 557 20.35 30.91 4.74
CA VAL A 557 20.63 32.02 3.83
C VAL A 557 19.49 33.05 3.81
N SER A 558 18.30 32.68 4.32
CA SER A 558 17.09 33.51 4.24
C SER A 558 16.70 34.19 5.55
N LEU A 559 17.27 33.78 6.69
CA LEU A 559 16.95 34.35 7.99
C LEU A 559 17.99 35.40 8.36
N ASN A 560 17.53 36.57 8.80
CA ASN A 560 18.39 37.64 9.30
C ASN A 560 18.53 37.56 10.83
N ARG A 561 19.55 38.25 11.34
CA ARG A 561 19.83 38.35 12.78
C ARG A 561 18.63 38.74 13.63
N LYS A 562 17.84 39.74 13.24
CA LYS A 562 16.66 40.19 14.02
C LYS A 562 15.63 39.07 14.21
N SER A 563 15.41 38.24 13.18
CA SER A 563 14.52 37.08 13.28
C SER A 563 15.06 36.02 14.24
N CYS A 564 16.38 35.79 14.24
CA CYS A 564 17.03 34.88 15.17
C CYS A 564 17.00 35.42 16.61
N GLU A 565 17.16 36.74 16.79
CA GLU A 565 17.03 37.40 18.09
C GLU A 565 15.61 37.27 18.65
N ALA A 566 14.60 37.57 17.83
CA ALA A 566 13.20 37.38 18.21
C ALA A 566 12.89 35.91 18.55
N PHE A 567 13.47 34.94 17.84
CA PHE A 567 13.30 33.52 18.14
C PHE A 567 13.85 33.16 19.53
N TYR A 568 15.07 33.57 19.88
CA TYR A 568 15.61 33.21 21.20
C TYR A 568 14.87 33.91 22.33
N GLU A 569 14.38 35.14 22.14
CA GLU A 569 13.58 35.81 23.16
C GLU A 569 12.29 35.06 23.44
N GLN A 570 11.60 34.58 22.39
CA GLN A 570 10.44 33.71 22.55
C GLN A 570 10.80 32.38 23.23
N LEU A 571 11.92 31.77 22.86
CA LEU A 571 12.42 30.56 23.51
C LEU A 571 12.66 30.78 25.00
N ARG A 572 13.29 31.90 25.36
CA ARG A 572 13.58 32.30 26.75
C ARG A 572 12.31 32.50 27.55
N MET A 573 11.34 33.25 27.01
CA MET A 573 10.04 33.44 27.65
C MET A 573 9.36 32.09 27.94
N VAL A 574 9.30 31.22 26.93
CA VAL A 574 8.71 29.88 27.08
C VAL A 574 9.49 29.05 28.11
N ALA A 575 10.83 29.09 28.10
CA ALA A 575 11.66 28.36 29.06
C ALA A 575 11.37 28.79 30.50
N VAL A 576 11.30 30.11 30.75
CA VAL A 576 10.99 30.67 32.08
C VAL A 576 9.60 30.25 32.53
N ASP A 577 8.59 30.32 31.65
CA ASP A 577 7.24 29.85 31.93
C ASP A 577 7.21 28.35 32.28
N ARG A 578 8.18 27.57 31.78
CA ARG A 578 8.36 26.14 32.12
C ARG A 578 9.24 25.87 33.34
N GLY A 579 9.69 26.92 34.04
CA GLY A 579 10.54 26.82 35.23
C GLY A 579 12.03 26.67 34.92
N ILE A 580 12.44 26.87 33.66
CA ILE A 580 13.83 26.77 33.22
C ILE A 580 14.41 28.19 33.07
N ASN A 581 15.46 28.49 33.82
CA ASN A 581 16.20 29.73 33.63
C ASN A 581 17.05 29.64 32.35
N CYS A 582 16.65 30.34 31.29
CA CYS A 582 17.36 30.38 30.00
C CYS A 582 18.12 31.72 29.86
N PRO A 583 19.46 31.74 30.03
CA PRO A 583 20.25 32.96 29.81
C PRO A 583 20.31 33.32 28.32
N GLU A 584 20.75 34.53 28.01
CA GLU A 584 21.04 34.96 26.63
C GLU A 584 22.20 34.14 26.03
N PRO A 585 22.21 33.90 24.71
CA PRO A 585 23.30 33.19 24.06
C PRO A 585 24.59 34.04 24.12
N VAL A 586 25.70 33.42 24.51
CA VAL A 586 27.02 34.05 24.63
C VAL A 586 27.59 34.38 23.25
N LEU A 587 27.16 33.66 22.21
CA LEU A 587 27.64 33.82 20.85
C LEU A 587 26.49 33.68 19.84
N TYR A 588 26.50 34.58 18.85
CA TYR A 588 25.67 34.48 17.65
C TYR A 588 26.56 34.54 16.43
N GLU A 589 26.49 33.53 15.57
CA GLU A 589 27.29 33.45 14.34
C GLU A 589 26.43 33.14 13.11
N GLU A 590 26.76 33.79 11.99
CA GLU A 590 26.13 33.57 10.68
C GLU A 590 27.13 32.92 9.75
N TYR A 591 26.79 31.74 9.24
CA TYR A 591 27.65 31.08 8.27
C TYR A 591 26.89 30.74 6.99
N ASN A 592 27.53 31.03 5.86
CA ASN A 592 27.07 30.60 4.54
C ASN A 592 27.85 29.34 4.15
N VAL A 593 27.34 28.17 4.52
CA VAL A 593 28.14 26.95 4.66
C VAL A 593 27.88 25.96 3.52
N GLN A 594 28.96 25.46 2.92
CA GLN A 594 28.93 24.19 2.18
C GLN A 594 29.01 23.03 3.19
N PRO A 595 28.26 21.93 3.01
CA PRO A 595 28.11 20.85 4.00
C PRO A 595 29.43 20.29 4.58
N ASP A 596 30.52 20.37 3.83
CA ASP A 596 31.82 19.78 4.19
C ASP A 596 32.61 20.60 5.25
N SER A 597 32.19 21.81 5.63
CA SER A 597 32.91 22.65 6.61
C SER A 597 32.26 22.75 8.00
N ILE A 598 31.16 22.03 8.26
CA ILE A 598 30.45 22.07 9.55
C ILE A 598 31.34 21.59 10.70
N SER A 599 32.14 20.54 10.49
CA SER A 599 33.02 20.00 11.54
C SER A 599 34.10 20.99 11.97
N GLN A 600 34.68 21.73 11.03
CA GLN A 600 35.70 22.75 11.33
C GLN A 600 35.09 23.95 12.05
N MET A 601 33.88 24.35 11.65
CA MET A 601 33.13 25.40 12.32
C MET A 601 32.82 25.04 13.78
N ILE A 602 32.37 23.82 14.06
CA ILE A 602 32.07 23.39 15.43
C ILE A 602 33.34 23.45 16.31
N VAL A 603 34.50 23.09 15.77
CA VAL A 603 35.79 23.21 16.50
C VAL A 603 36.13 24.67 16.79
N ALA A 604 36.03 25.55 15.79
CA ALA A 604 36.30 26.98 15.97
C ALA A 604 35.32 27.63 16.97
N LEU A 605 34.04 27.28 16.90
CA LEU A 605 33.03 27.76 17.84
C LEU A 605 33.29 27.29 19.26
N LYS A 606 33.77 26.05 19.43
CA LYS A 606 34.17 25.54 20.75
C LYS A 606 35.31 26.37 21.33
N GLU A 607 36.34 26.67 20.54
CA GLU A 607 37.46 27.51 20.96
C GLU A 607 37.01 28.94 21.29
N MET A 608 36.06 29.51 20.53
CA MET A 608 35.49 30.84 20.81
C MET A 608 34.65 30.86 22.09
N MET A 609 33.86 29.81 22.32
CA MET A 609 33.07 29.68 23.55
C MET A 609 33.95 29.48 24.78
N GLU A 610 35.07 28.77 24.67
CA GLU A 610 36.05 28.61 25.75
C GLU A 610 36.73 29.94 26.11
N LYS A 611 37.07 30.77 25.11
CA LYS A 611 37.69 32.11 25.33
C LYS A 611 36.76 33.16 25.95
N ASN A 612 35.46 33.06 25.70
CA ASN A 612 34.46 33.99 26.25
C ASN A 612 33.96 33.57 27.65
N ASN A 613 34.50 32.49 28.21
CA ASN A 613 34.12 31.94 29.51
C ASN A 613 35.10 32.28 30.65
N ASP A 614 36.23 32.90 30.30
CA ASP A 614 37.18 33.58 31.20
C ASP A 614 36.81 35.07 31.29
#